data_AF-A0A9X4IAJ1-F1
#
_entry.id   AF-A0A9X4IAJ1-F1
#
_cell.length_a   1.000
_cell.length_b   1.000
_cell.length_c   1.000
_cell.angle_alpha   90.00
_cell.angle_beta   90.00
_cell.angle_gamma   90.00
#
_symmetry.space_group_name_H-M   'P 1'
#
loop_
_entity.id
_entity.type
_entity.pdbx_description
1 polymer ?
#
loop_
_entity_poly.entity_id
_entity_poly.type
_entity_poly.pdbx_seq_one_letter_code
_entity_poly.pdbx_strand_id
1 'polypeptide(L)'
;MMIRKPLLLLAAAAGLTACANNQTKLGTSGSQLSEIRYICIIDNPKAAQPELSSRIAQALQQNGIDSETVSLPAQRKRLYEKECQYNLRYSTAGNAQSLTQMSVLIRTPDHPVASLRYRPDPSDNVQQQIDNVIARLLMKQ
;
A
#
# COMPACT_ATOMS: atom_id res chain seq x y z
N MET A 1 -49.86 -40.74 22.79
CA MET A 1 -50.01 -39.27 22.79
C MET A 1 -48.80 -38.69 22.07
N MET A 2 -49.08 -37.71 21.23
CA MET A 2 -48.24 -37.13 20.18
C MET A 2 -47.07 -36.28 20.74
N ILE A 3 -46.04 -36.10 19.89
CA ILE A 3 -45.40 -34.81 19.54
C ILE A 3 -44.01 -34.43 20.13
N ARG A 4 -43.10 -34.25 19.15
CA ARG A 4 -41.99 -33.28 18.97
C ARG A 4 -40.60 -33.55 19.55
N LYS A 5 -39.73 -34.00 18.64
CA LYS A 5 -38.27 -33.82 18.64
C LYS A 5 -37.92 -32.31 18.59
N PRO A 6 -36.90 -31.83 19.32
CA PRO A 6 -36.18 -30.63 18.94
C PRO A 6 -34.94 -31.05 18.14
N LEU A 7 -34.93 -30.72 16.86
CA LEU A 7 -33.77 -30.79 15.98
C LEU A 7 -32.85 -29.61 16.33
N LEU A 8 -31.72 -29.87 16.99
CA LEU A 8 -30.68 -28.86 17.23
C LEU A 8 -29.91 -28.62 15.93
N LEU A 9 -30.28 -27.58 15.20
CA LEU A 9 -29.50 -27.03 14.09
C LEU A 9 -28.34 -26.21 14.66
N LEU A 10 -27.16 -26.84 14.78
CA LEU A 10 -25.90 -26.13 14.98
C LEU A 10 -25.53 -25.45 13.66
N ALA A 11 -25.85 -24.16 13.55
CA ALA A 11 -25.37 -23.31 12.47
C ALA A 11 -23.87 -23.11 12.63
N ALA A 12 -23.07 -23.83 11.83
CA ALA A 12 -21.66 -23.53 11.66
C ALA A 12 -21.54 -22.22 10.88
N ALA A 13 -21.34 -21.10 11.59
CA ALA A 13 -20.93 -19.86 10.98
C ALA A 13 -19.49 -20.02 10.47
N ALA A 14 -19.35 -20.42 9.21
CA ALA A 14 -18.09 -20.28 8.48
C ALA A 14 -17.82 -18.78 8.30
N GLY A 15 -17.12 -18.19 9.25
CA GLY A 15 -16.58 -16.84 9.10
C GLY A 15 -15.65 -16.83 7.90
N LEU A 16 -16.10 -16.26 6.78
CA LEU A 16 -15.22 -15.89 5.67
C LEU A 16 -14.33 -14.74 6.17
N THR A 17 -13.26 -15.07 6.88
CA THR A 17 -12.15 -14.15 7.04
C THR A 17 -11.56 -13.96 5.66
N ALA A 18 -11.97 -12.90 4.96
CA ALA A 18 -11.30 -12.46 3.76
C ALA A 18 -9.84 -12.19 4.14
N CYS A 19 -8.95 -13.13 3.83
CA CYS A 19 -7.52 -13.00 4.02
C CYS A 19 -7.10 -11.72 3.30
N ALA A 20 -6.86 -10.63 4.07
CA ALA A 20 -6.14 -9.50 3.52
C ALA A 20 -4.77 -10.06 3.15
N ASN A 21 -4.53 -10.14 1.85
CA ASN A 21 -3.30 -10.68 1.33
C ASN A 21 -2.22 -9.63 1.60
N ASN A 22 -1.60 -9.71 2.78
CA ASN A 22 -0.60 -8.80 3.32
C ASN A 22 0.79 -9.02 2.68
N GLN A 23 0.87 -9.84 1.63
CA GLN A 23 2.10 -10.15 0.92
C GLN A 23 2.32 -9.18 -0.22
N THR A 24 3.57 -8.73 -0.36
CA THR A 24 4.02 -7.98 -1.53
C THR A 24 3.89 -8.87 -2.76
N LYS A 25 3.18 -8.37 -3.78
CA LYS A 25 3.05 -9.00 -5.08
C LYS A 25 4.03 -8.36 -6.03
N LEU A 26 4.97 -9.15 -6.52
CA LEU A 26 5.89 -8.75 -7.58
C LEU A 26 5.19 -8.81 -8.93
N GLY A 27 5.39 -7.77 -9.75
CA GLY A 27 5.00 -7.76 -11.15
C GLY A 27 6.05 -8.45 -12.02
N THR A 28 5.86 -8.38 -13.34
CA THR A 28 6.73 -9.02 -14.35
C THR A 28 8.20 -8.59 -14.24
N SER A 29 8.45 -7.40 -13.71
CA SER A 29 9.80 -6.84 -13.52
C SER A 29 10.19 -6.73 -12.04
N GLY A 30 9.65 -7.59 -11.18
CA GLY A 30 9.88 -7.54 -9.72
C GLY A 30 11.35 -7.65 -9.30
N SER A 31 12.21 -8.27 -10.10
CA SER A 31 13.66 -8.31 -9.87
C SER A 31 14.33 -6.93 -9.85
N GLN A 32 13.75 -5.95 -10.53
CA GLN A 32 14.27 -4.57 -10.58
C GLN A 32 14.10 -3.84 -9.25
N LEU A 33 13.24 -4.33 -8.34
CA LEU A 33 12.90 -3.66 -7.09
C LEU A 33 14.15 -3.35 -6.24
N SER A 34 15.14 -4.25 -6.20
CA SER A 34 16.40 -4.06 -5.47
C SER A 34 17.34 -3.03 -6.11
N GLU A 35 17.12 -2.69 -7.38
CA GLU A 35 17.95 -1.76 -8.16
C GLU A 35 17.40 -0.33 -8.12
N ILE A 36 16.16 -0.13 -7.66
CA ILE A 36 15.55 1.19 -7.58
C ILE A 36 16.31 2.05 -6.57
N ARG A 37 16.68 3.26 -6.99
CA ARG A 37 17.32 4.30 -6.16
C ARG A 37 16.54 5.60 -6.09
N TYR A 38 15.63 5.82 -7.04
CA TYR A 38 14.80 7.02 -7.12
C TYR A 38 13.36 6.66 -7.48
N ILE A 39 12.39 7.28 -6.81
CA ILE A 39 10.95 7.08 -7.05
C ILE A 39 10.21 8.42 -7.07
N CYS A 40 9.39 8.64 -8.10
CA CYS A 40 8.43 9.74 -8.10
C CYS A 40 7.12 9.31 -7.41
N ILE A 41 6.78 9.97 -6.30
CA ILE A 41 5.53 9.76 -5.57
C ILE A 41 4.44 10.55 -6.27
N ILE A 42 3.42 9.85 -6.76
CA ILE A 42 2.27 10.52 -7.37
C ILE A 42 1.35 10.97 -6.26
N ASP A 43 1.25 12.29 -6.10
CA ASP A 43 0.42 12.89 -5.08
C ASP A 43 -1.04 12.45 -5.24
N ASN A 44 -1.68 12.17 -4.11
CA ASN A 44 -3.08 11.76 -4.07
C ASN A 44 -3.89 12.81 -3.31
N PRO A 45 -4.44 13.82 -4.01
CA PRO A 45 -5.21 14.89 -3.36
C PRO A 45 -6.52 14.41 -2.73
N LYS A 46 -6.93 13.15 -3.01
CA LYS A 46 -8.11 12.52 -2.40
C LYS A 46 -7.77 11.75 -1.13
N ALA A 47 -6.49 11.66 -0.76
CA ALA A 47 -6.10 10.97 0.44
C ALA A 47 -6.61 11.74 1.67
N ALA A 48 -7.09 11.03 2.68
CA ALA A 48 -7.70 11.64 3.87
C ALA A 48 -6.71 12.48 4.70
N GLN A 49 -5.40 12.29 4.47
CA GLN A 49 -4.34 12.98 5.18
C GLN A 49 -3.41 13.68 4.17
N PRO A 50 -3.23 15.01 4.25
CA PRO A 50 -2.44 15.78 3.28
C PRO A 50 -0.94 15.48 3.34
N GLU A 51 -0.44 14.96 4.46
CA GLU A 51 0.98 14.68 4.68
C GLU A 51 1.43 13.29 4.17
N LEU A 52 0.55 12.51 3.51
CA LEU A 52 0.90 11.13 3.17
C LEU A 52 2.08 11.02 2.21
N SER A 53 2.19 11.92 1.23
CA SER A 53 3.29 11.92 0.28
C SER A 53 4.63 12.21 0.96
N SER A 54 4.69 13.15 1.91
CA SER A 54 5.91 13.45 2.67
C SER A 54 6.30 12.31 3.61
N ARG A 55 5.32 11.67 4.26
CA ARG A 55 5.56 10.49 5.12
C ARG A 55 6.07 9.28 4.34
N ILE A 56 5.55 9.06 3.14
CA ILE A 56 6.05 8.03 2.21
C ILE A 56 7.47 8.37 1.76
N ALA A 57 7.76 9.63 1.42
CA ALA A 57 9.10 10.07 1.04
C ALA A 57 10.12 9.80 2.15
N GLN A 58 9.77 10.10 3.40
CA GLN A 58 10.59 9.80 4.57
C GLN A 58 10.86 8.28 4.70
N ALA A 59 9.82 7.45 4.58
CA ALA A 59 9.96 6.00 4.65
C ALA A 59 10.82 5.42 3.52
N LEU A 60 10.72 5.97 2.30
CA LEU A 60 11.58 5.60 1.17
C LEU A 60 13.05 5.97 1.45
N GLN A 61 13.29 7.16 1.98
CA GLN A 61 14.63 7.64 2.31
C GLN A 61 15.30 6.78 3.38
N GLN A 62 14.57 6.36 4.42
CA GLN A 62 15.05 5.41 5.43
C GLN A 62 15.50 4.07 4.80
N ASN A 63 14.92 3.71 3.66
CA ASN A 63 15.27 2.52 2.89
C ASN A 63 16.28 2.79 1.77
N GLY A 64 16.95 3.95 1.76
CA GLY A 64 17.97 4.32 0.79
C GLY A 64 17.44 4.60 -0.61
N ILE A 65 16.19 5.03 -0.72
CA ILE A 65 15.54 5.42 -1.98
C ILE A 65 15.20 6.90 -1.91
N ASP A 66 15.79 7.68 -2.81
CA ASP A 66 15.47 9.09 -2.98
C ASP A 66 14.10 9.24 -3.65
N SER A 67 13.43 10.37 -3.42
CA SER A 67 12.11 10.60 -4.00
C SER A 67 11.76 12.07 -4.17
N GLU A 68 10.82 12.32 -5.08
CA GLU A 68 10.13 13.60 -5.23
C GLU A 68 8.62 13.36 -5.30
N THR A 69 7.84 14.39 -4.97
CA THR A 69 6.38 14.38 -5.12
C THR A 69 5.97 15.05 -6.42
N VAL A 70 5.19 14.34 -7.24
CA VAL A 70 4.67 14.82 -8.52
C VAL A 70 3.15 15.00 -8.41
N SER A 71 2.69 16.24 -8.54
CA SER A 71 1.26 16.57 -8.51
C SER A 71 0.65 16.56 -9.92
N LEU A 72 -0.32 15.67 -10.14
CA LEU A 72 -1.10 15.60 -11.37
C LEU A 72 -2.39 16.43 -11.23
N PRO A 73 -2.87 17.13 -12.29
CA PRO A 73 -2.46 17.02 -13.69
C PRO A 73 -1.29 17.92 -14.13
N ALA A 74 -0.87 18.90 -13.31
CA ALA A 74 0.10 19.92 -13.70
C ALA A 74 1.43 19.35 -14.23
N GLN A 75 1.86 18.21 -13.69
CA GLN A 75 3.16 17.61 -13.99
C GLN A 75 3.07 16.29 -14.76
N ARG A 76 2.02 16.08 -15.59
CA ARG A 76 1.81 14.81 -16.30
C ARG A 76 3.01 14.36 -17.16
N LYS A 77 3.75 15.31 -17.74
CA LYS A 77 4.96 15.00 -18.54
C LYS A 77 6.06 14.33 -17.73
N ARG A 78 6.19 14.66 -16.44
CA ARG A 78 7.20 14.08 -15.54
C ARG A 78 7.14 12.55 -15.54
N LEU A 79 5.95 11.95 -15.63
CA LEU A 79 5.77 10.49 -15.63
C LEU A 79 6.50 9.74 -16.76
N TYR A 80 6.93 10.45 -17.80
CA TYR A 80 7.60 9.88 -18.98
C TYR A 80 9.07 10.31 -19.07
N GLU A 81 9.55 11.10 -18.11
CA GLU A 81 10.95 11.50 -18.01
C GLU A 81 11.75 10.38 -17.33
N LYS A 82 13.04 10.27 -17.66
CA LYS A 82 13.90 9.17 -17.20
C LYS A 82 14.01 9.15 -15.67
N GLU A 83 14.01 10.33 -15.06
CA GLU A 83 14.07 10.56 -13.63
C GLU A 83 12.86 9.96 -12.90
N CYS A 84 11.67 9.91 -13.53
CA CYS A 84 10.46 9.30 -12.97
C CYS A 84 10.12 7.95 -13.60
N GLN A 85 11.12 7.21 -14.09
CA GLN A 85 10.94 5.85 -14.62
C GLN A 85 10.13 4.97 -13.67
N TYR A 86 10.36 5.09 -12.36
CA TYR A 86 9.56 4.43 -11.33
C TYR A 86 8.66 5.45 -10.64
N ASN A 87 7.35 5.20 -10.65
CA ASN A 87 6.38 5.98 -9.90
C ASN A 87 5.66 5.14 -8.85
N LEU A 88 5.52 5.72 -7.66
CA LEU A 88 4.75 5.17 -6.56
C LEU A 88 3.37 5.81 -6.52
N ARG A 89 2.34 4.97 -6.49
CA ARG A 89 0.95 5.36 -6.31
C ARG A 89 0.41 4.72 -5.05
N TYR A 90 -0.45 5.45 -4.34
CA TYR A 90 -0.99 4.98 -3.08
C TYR A 90 -2.45 5.37 -2.88
N SER A 91 -3.14 4.56 -2.07
CA SER A 91 -4.44 4.89 -1.50
C SER A 91 -4.52 4.40 -0.07
N THR A 92 -5.25 5.13 0.75
CA THR A 92 -5.45 4.81 2.17
C THR A 92 -6.92 4.75 2.51
N ALA A 93 -7.24 3.99 3.55
CA ALA A 93 -8.50 4.07 4.29
C ALA A 93 -8.17 4.30 5.76
N GLY A 94 -9.06 4.95 6.50
CA GLY A 94 -8.85 5.31 7.90
C GLY A 94 -9.24 6.76 8.18
N ASN A 95 -8.68 7.31 9.25
CA ASN A 95 -8.88 8.70 9.66
C ASN A 95 -7.52 9.40 9.81
N ALA A 96 -7.49 10.60 10.39
CA ALA A 96 -6.26 11.37 10.55
C ALA A 96 -5.27 10.73 11.56
N GLN A 97 -5.76 9.88 12.46
CA GLN A 97 -4.97 9.30 13.57
C GLN A 97 -4.49 7.88 13.28
N SER A 98 -5.15 7.14 12.40
CA SER A 98 -4.79 5.76 12.07
C SER A 98 -5.21 5.37 10.66
N LEU A 99 -4.35 4.62 9.98
CA LEU A 99 -4.66 3.93 8.74
C LEU A 99 -5.30 2.58 9.07
N THR A 100 -6.46 2.29 8.48
CA THR A 100 -7.06 0.94 8.54
C THR A 100 -6.65 0.08 7.35
N GLN A 101 -6.18 0.73 6.28
CA GLN A 101 -5.63 0.08 5.10
C GLN A 101 -4.73 1.03 4.33
N MET A 102 -3.66 0.50 3.74
CA MET A 102 -2.85 1.19 2.75
C MET A 102 -2.63 0.27 1.54
N SER A 103 -2.86 0.79 0.34
CA SER A 103 -2.46 0.15 -0.92
C SER A 103 -1.36 0.98 -1.54
N VAL A 104 -0.29 0.32 -1.97
CA VAL A 104 0.87 0.93 -2.63
C VAL A 104 1.23 0.14 -3.88
N LEU A 105 1.66 0.85 -4.92
CA LEU A 105 2.07 0.30 -6.21
C LEU A 105 3.28 1.08 -6.71
N ILE A 106 4.40 0.37 -6.92
CA ILE A 106 5.52 0.84 -7.73
C ILE A 106 5.33 0.31 -9.15
N ARG A 107 5.41 1.20 -10.13
CA ARG A 107 5.28 0.85 -11.54
C ARG A 107 6.20 1.69 -12.43
N THR A 108 6.44 1.19 -13.62
CA THR A 108 6.92 1.98 -14.76
C THR A 108 5.72 2.52 -15.55
N PRO A 109 5.94 3.34 -16.60
CA PRO A 109 4.89 3.66 -17.56
C PRO A 109 4.22 2.39 -18.13
N ASP A 110 5.00 1.35 -18.39
CA ASP A 110 4.57 0.18 -19.16
C ASP A 110 4.05 -0.98 -18.30
N HIS A 111 4.58 -1.20 -17.09
CA HIS A 111 4.26 -2.38 -16.29
C HIS A 111 4.37 -2.15 -14.77
N PRO A 112 3.65 -2.94 -13.95
CA PRO A 112 3.83 -2.95 -12.50
C PRO A 112 5.15 -3.62 -12.10
N VAL A 113 5.79 -3.10 -11.05
CA VAL A 113 7.03 -3.66 -10.47
C VAL A 113 6.72 -4.38 -9.16
N ALA A 114 6.07 -3.69 -8.22
CA ALA A 114 5.70 -4.25 -6.93
C ALA A 114 4.41 -3.59 -6.42
N SER A 115 3.56 -4.36 -5.75
CA SER A 115 2.36 -3.84 -5.11
C SER A 115 2.13 -4.52 -3.77
N LEU A 116 1.54 -3.77 -2.84
CA LEU A 116 1.17 -4.27 -1.53
C LEU A 116 -0.16 -3.65 -1.12
N ARG A 117 -1.06 -4.48 -0.61
CA ARG A 117 -2.25 -4.04 0.11
C ARG A 117 -2.14 -4.56 1.53
N TYR A 118 -2.06 -3.66 2.48
CA TYR A 118 -1.75 -4.00 3.86
C TYR A 118 -2.76 -3.36 4.81
N ARG A 119 -3.03 -4.05 5.92
CA ARG A 119 -3.76 -3.50 7.08
C ARG A 119 -2.73 -3.23 8.17
N PRO A 120 -2.35 -1.96 8.40
CA PRO A 120 -1.39 -1.60 9.44
C PRO A 120 -1.88 -1.95 10.84
N ASP A 121 -0.94 -2.14 11.77
CA ASP A 121 -1.28 -2.32 13.18
C ASP A 121 -1.87 -1.01 13.72
N PRO A 122 -3.09 -1.00 14.27
CA PRO A 122 -3.71 0.21 14.80
C PRO A 122 -3.03 0.75 16.07
N SER A 123 -2.14 -0.01 16.71
CA SER A 123 -1.34 0.45 17.86
C SER A 123 -0.15 1.32 17.46
N ASP A 124 0.33 1.19 16.22
CA ASP A 124 1.38 2.03 15.65
C ASP A 124 0.84 3.44 15.34
N ASN A 125 1.70 4.45 15.48
CA ASN A 125 1.37 5.77 14.93
C ASN A 125 1.41 5.75 13.39
N VAL A 126 0.80 6.75 12.74
CA VAL A 126 0.70 6.81 11.27
C VAL A 126 2.07 6.68 10.57
N GLN A 127 3.13 7.27 11.11
CA GLN A 127 4.45 7.16 10.49
C GLN A 127 4.97 5.73 10.56
N GLN A 128 4.91 5.09 11.73
CA GLN A 128 5.31 3.70 11.91
C GLN A 128 4.49 2.76 11.00
N GLN A 129 3.19 3.02 10.86
CA GLN A 129 2.33 2.29 9.92
C GLN A 129 2.86 2.39 8.48
N ILE A 130 3.25 3.59 8.04
CA ILE A 130 3.79 3.81 6.69
C ILE A 130 5.18 3.19 6.53
N ASP A 131 6.07 3.37 7.50
CA ASP A 131 7.41 2.78 7.51
C ASP A 131 7.33 1.25 7.34
N ASN A 132 6.43 0.62 8.10
CA ASN A 132 6.14 -0.82 8.00
C ASN A 132 5.60 -1.23 6.63
N VAL A 133 4.68 -0.44 6.04
CA VAL A 133 4.15 -0.72 4.70
C VAL A 133 5.24 -0.63 3.63
N ILE A 134 6.07 0.41 3.69
CA ILE A 134 7.14 0.63 2.71
C ILE A 134 8.24 -0.43 2.84
N ALA A 135 8.66 -0.78 4.05
CA ALA A 135 9.63 -1.86 4.26
C ALA A 135 9.10 -3.21 3.72
N ARG A 136 7.81 -3.54 3.93
CA ARG A 136 7.16 -4.73 3.32
C ARG A 136 7.18 -4.66 1.81
N LEU A 137 6.75 -3.54 1.23
CA LEU A 137 6.70 -3.34 -0.22
C LEU A 137 8.07 -3.55 -0.86
N LEU A 138 9.14 -3.09 -0.20
CA LEU A 138 10.52 -3.20 -0.67
C LEU A 138 11.18 -4.54 -0.31
N MET A 139 10.46 -5.44 0.37
CA MET A 139 10.97 -6.74 0.85
C MET A 139 12.21 -6.62 1.76
N LYS A 140 12.24 -5.61 2.63
CA LYS A 140 13.35 -5.32 3.56
C LYS A 140 13.03 -5.68 5.02
N GLN A 141 12.20 -6.71 5.23
CA GLN A 141 11.74 -7.16 6.55
C GLN A 141 12.24 -8.55 6.88
#